data_AF-B8C5V2-F1
#
_entry.id   AF-B8C5V2-F1
#
_cell.length_a   1.000
_cell.length_b   1.000
_cell.length_c   1.000
_cell.angle_alpha   90.00
_cell.angle_beta   90.00
_cell.angle_gamma   90.00
#
_symmetry.space_group_name_H-M   'P 1'
#
loop_
_entity.id
_entity.type
_entity.pdbx_description
1 polymer ?
#
loop_
_entity_poly.entity_id
_entity_poly.type
_entity_poly.pdbx_seq_one_letter_code
_entity_poly.pdbx_strand_id
1 'polypeptide(L)'
;MPKTAHFSQALKTSSLMSASIFGRDNNSDSDMHTSPIFTTCIVVLTAVLIAAGILIYRILFPAIISYPWDMPGEKSRQRKREKKMAVVFAGSFNPPHWGHLVMIRYLVERGIRTWNADGPDERKLQILNTWGPLLLGPVWPLKTVFLEGDPQYRDVSSTLVRSICSNRRRELGNPTYLEELSMLVPESVVEMVTDAYGR
;
A
#
# COMPACT_ATOMS: atom_id res chain seq x y z
N MET A 1 -39.68 -47.66 -40.15
CA MET A 1 -40.22 -47.52 -38.78
C MET A 1 -39.58 -46.31 -38.12
N PRO A 2 -40.35 -45.23 -37.84
CA PRO A 2 -39.84 -43.96 -37.35
C PRO A 2 -39.98 -43.83 -35.82
N LYS A 3 -39.03 -43.16 -35.16
CA LYS A 3 -39.15 -42.70 -33.76
C LYS A 3 -38.42 -41.36 -33.59
N THR A 4 -39.11 -40.26 -33.88
CA THR A 4 -38.76 -38.92 -33.37
C THR A 4 -39.98 -38.01 -33.44
N ALA A 5 -40.96 -38.23 -32.55
CA ALA A 5 -42.09 -37.33 -32.39
C ALA A 5 -42.58 -37.37 -30.95
N HIS A 6 -41.84 -36.81 -29.98
CA HIS A 6 -42.37 -36.66 -28.61
C HIS A 6 -41.75 -35.52 -27.77
N PHE A 7 -41.06 -34.54 -28.36
CA PHE A 7 -40.47 -33.45 -27.56
C PHE A 7 -40.93 -32.03 -27.91
N SER A 8 -41.89 -31.87 -28.83
CA SER A 8 -42.36 -30.54 -29.28
C SER A 8 -43.70 -30.08 -28.69
N GLN A 9 -44.33 -30.86 -27.79
CA GLN A 9 -45.64 -30.50 -27.21
C GLN A 9 -45.57 -29.90 -25.79
N ALA A 10 -44.43 -29.96 -25.10
CA ALA A 10 -44.30 -29.40 -23.75
C ALA A 10 -43.96 -27.89 -23.71
N LEU A 11 -43.63 -27.27 -24.85
CA LEU A 11 -43.22 -25.86 -24.93
C LEU A 11 -44.30 -24.89 -25.41
N LYS A 12 -45.52 -25.37 -25.72
CA LYS A 12 -46.62 -24.50 -26.20
C LYS A 12 -47.76 -24.30 -25.20
N THR A 13 -47.81 -25.04 -24.08
CA THR A 13 -48.90 -24.94 -23.10
C THR A 13 -48.56 -24.06 -21.88
N SER A 14 -47.31 -23.69 -21.67
CA SER A 14 -46.91 -22.75 -20.61
C SER A 14 -46.94 -21.28 -21.03
N SER A 15 -47.21 -20.98 -22.31
CA SER A 15 -47.29 -19.61 -22.84
C SER A 15 -48.70 -18.99 -22.78
N LEU A 16 -49.74 -19.75 -22.45
CA LEU A 16 -51.14 -19.29 -22.54
C LEU A 16 -51.90 -19.24 -21.21
N MET A 17 -51.27 -19.56 -20.07
CA MET A 17 -51.92 -19.57 -18.75
C MET A 17 -51.48 -18.46 -17.77
N SER A 18 -50.65 -17.51 -18.18
CA SER A 18 -50.33 -16.33 -17.34
C SER A 18 -50.97 -15.03 -17.81
N ALA A 19 -51.85 -15.07 -18.81
CA ALA A 19 -52.44 -13.88 -19.43
C ALA A 19 -53.79 -13.43 -18.83
N SER A 20 -54.28 -14.00 -17.73
CA SER A 20 -55.62 -13.65 -17.20
C SER A 20 -55.75 -13.48 -15.69
N ILE A 21 -54.64 -13.37 -14.93
CA ILE A 21 -54.67 -13.05 -13.49
C ILE A 21 -53.78 -11.83 -13.20
N PHE A 22 -53.85 -10.81 -14.04
CA PHE A 22 -53.44 -9.46 -13.65
C PHE A 22 -54.55 -8.51 -14.08
N GLY A 23 -55.66 -8.65 -13.33
CA GLY A 23 -56.68 -7.64 -13.21
C GLY A 23 -56.02 -6.35 -12.72
N ARG A 24 -55.92 -5.44 -13.68
CA ARG A 24 -55.76 -4.01 -13.57
C ARG A 24 -56.64 -3.42 -12.44
N ASP A 25 -56.02 -3.05 -11.33
CA ASP A 25 -56.45 -1.90 -10.53
C ASP A 25 -55.54 -0.72 -10.86
N ASN A 26 -56.12 0.22 -11.60
CA ASN A 26 -55.58 1.54 -11.88
C ASN A 26 -55.80 2.42 -10.64
N ASN A 27 -54.75 2.69 -9.85
CA ASN A 27 -54.50 3.99 -9.21
C ASN A 27 -53.39 3.87 -8.17
N SER A 28 -52.16 4.13 -8.61
CA SER A 28 -51.17 4.91 -7.87
C SER A 28 -49.94 5.01 -8.76
N ASP A 29 -50.07 5.75 -9.86
CA ASP A 29 -48.91 6.48 -10.39
C ASP A 29 -48.56 7.55 -9.35
N SER A 30 -48.04 7.11 -8.20
CA SER A 30 -47.15 7.95 -7.42
C SER A 30 -45.88 8.00 -8.24
N ASP A 31 -45.88 8.89 -9.24
CA ASP A 31 -44.65 9.49 -9.75
C ASP A 31 -43.95 10.03 -8.52
N MET A 32 -43.09 9.20 -7.95
CA MET A 32 -42.26 9.54 -6.83
C MET A 32 -41.27 10.54 -7.42
N HIS A 33 -41.71 11.82 -7.45
CA HIS A 33 -40.90 12.98 -7.68
C HIS A 33 -39.80 12.96 -6.62
N THR A 34 -38.77 12.17 -6.89
CA THR A 34 -37.56 12.11 -6.10
C THR A 34 -36.97 13.49 -6.24
N SER A 35 -37.00 14.23 -5.13
CA SER A 35 -36.46 15.57 -5.12
C SER A 35 -35.00 15.49 -5.57
N PRO A 36 -34.50 16.46 -6.33
CA PRO A 36 -33.08 16.50 -6.74
C PRO A 36 -32.14 16.42 -5.53
N ILE A 37 -32.61 16.83 -4.36
CA ILE A 37 -31.89 16.69 -3.09
C ILE A 37 -31.73 15.21 -2.73
N PHE A 38 -32.77 14.39 -2.83
CA PHE A 38 -32.70 12.97 -2.49
C PHE A 38 -31.75 12.20 -3.42
N THR A 39 -31.78 12.48 -4.71
CA THR A 39 -30.88 11.84 -5.68
C THR A 39 -29.42 12.25 -5.46
N THR A 40 -29.15 13.52 -5.20
CA THR A 40 -27.78 13.98 -4.85
C THR A 40 -27.26 13.34 -3.57
N CYS A 41 -28.09 13.21 -2.52
CA CYS A 41 -27.71 12.55 -1.27
C CYS A 41 -27.32 11.08 -1.51
N ILE A 42 -28.08 10.34 -2.33
CA ILE A 42 -27.75 8.95 -2.66
C ILE A 42 -26.42 8.87 -3.39
N VAL A 43 -26.20 9.69 -4.41
CA VAL A 43 -24.95 9.69 -5.18
C VAL A 43 -23.74 9.97 -4.29
N VAL A 44 -23.85 10.96 -3.39
CA VAL A 44 -22.78 11.29 -2.44
C VAL A 44 -22.54 10.13 -1.48
N LEU A 45 -23.60 9.54 -0.90
CA LEU A 45 -23.47 8.40 0.00
C LEU A 45 -22.82 7.20 -0.69
N THR A 46 -23.24 6.87 -1.92
CA THR A 46 -22.64 5.78 -2.70
C THR A 46 -21.16 6.04 -2.99
N ALA A 47 -20.79 7.28 -3.37
CA ALA A 47 -19.40 7.64 -3.61
C ALA A 47 -18.54 7.48 -2.34
N VAL A 48 -19.06 7.91 -1.19
CA VAL A 48 -18.38 7.76 0.12
C VAL A 48 -18.20 6.28 0.47
N LEU A 49 -19.22 5.44 0.28
CA LEU A 49 -19.15 4.01 0.56
C LEU A 49 -18.14 3.29 -0.35
N ILE A 50 -18.09 3.64 -1.63
CA ILE A 50 -17.09 3.10 -2.57
C ILE A 50 -15.67 3.49 -2.14
N ALA A 51 -15.46 4.77 -1.80
CA ALA A 51 -14.17 5.26 -1.33
C ALA A 51 -13.72 4.54 -0.05
N ALA A 52 -14.63 4.39 0.92
CA ALA A 52 -14.38 3.64 2.15
C ALA A 52 -14.04 2.17 1.87
N GLY A 53 -14.77 1.51 0.96
CA GLY A 53 -14.48 0.13 0.55
C GLY A 53 -13.08 -0.04 -0.05
N ILE A 54 -12.65 0.88 -0.93
CA ILE A 54 -11.29 0.86 -1.51
C ILE A 54 -10.23 1.05 -0.42
N LEU A 55 -10.45 1.95 0.53
CA LEU A 55 -9.53 2.18 1.65
C LEU A 55 -9.41 0.94 2.53
N ILE A 56 -10.54 0.35 2.93
CA ILE A 56 -10.58 -0.88 3.73
C ILE A 56 -9.85 -2.01 3.00
N TYR A 57 -10.12 -2.19 1.70
CA TYR A 57 -9.44 -3.20 0.89
C TYR A 57 -7.92 -3.01 0.90
N ARG A 58 -7.42 -1.77 0.74
CA ARG A 58 -5.97 -1.50 0.79
C ARG A 58 -5.34 -1.73 2.16
N ILE A 59 -6.09 -1.49 3.23
CA ILE A 59 -5.63 -1.77 4.60
C ILE A 59 -5.55 -3.28 4.84
N LEU A 60 -6.53 -4.04 4.34
CA LEU A 60 -6.60 -5.49 4.51
C LEU A 60 -5.65 -6.25 3.58
N PHE A 61 -5.37 -5.71 2.39
CA PHE A 61 -4.52 -6.34 1.37
C PHE A 61 -3.37 -5.41 0.96
N PRO A 62 -2.38 -5.20 1.85
CA PRO A 62 -1.22 -4.39 1.54
C PRO A 62 -0.40 -5.02 0.41
N ALA A 63 0.08 -4.18 -0.52
CA ALA A 63 1.03 -4.64 -1.54
C ALA A 63 2.41 -4.81 -0.89
N ILE A 64 2.80 -6.06 -0.66
CA ILE A 64 4.09 -6.43 -0.07
C ILE A 64 4.99 -7.01 -1.18
N ILE A 65 6.19 -6.46 -1.35
CA ILE A 65 7.26 -7.06 -2.14
C ILE A 65 8.06 -7.94 -1.19
N SER A 66 7.92 -9.25 -1.37
CA SER A 66 8.61 -10.25 -0.55
C SER A 66 10.07 -10.41 -0.91
N TYR A 67 10.86 -10.89 0.06
CA TYR A 67 12.24 -11.29 -0.14
C TYR A 67 12.32 -12.73 -0.72
N PRO A 68 13.26 -13.07 -1.62
CA PRO A 68 14.24 -12.18 -2.26
C PRO A 68 13.59 -11.24 -3.26
N TRP A 69 14.03 -9.98 -3.28
CA TRP A 69 13.39 -8.99 -4.12
C TRP A 69 13.72 -9.19 -5.60
N ASP A 70 12.70 -9.49 -6.40
CA ASP A 70 12.84 -9.71 -7.84
C ASP A 70 13.35 -8.47 -8.56
N MET A 71 14.46 -8.61 -9.29
CA MET A 71 15.01 -7.56 -10.14
C MET A 71 14.55 -7.75 -11.59
N PRO A 72 13.71 -6.85 -12.14
CA PRO A 72 13.26 -6.98 -13.50
C PRO A 72 14.45 -6.89 -14.47
N GLY A 73 14.46 -7.73 -15.51
CA GLY A 73 15.52 -7.74 -16.52
C GLY A 73 15.71 -6.36 -17.16
N GLU A 74 16.95 -6.01 -17.51
CA GLU A 74 17.34 -4.66 -17.93
C GLU A 74 16.55 -4.11 -19.13
N LYS A 75 16.17 -4.99 -20.06
CA LYS A 75 15.38 -4.66 -21.25
C LYS A 75 13.87 -4.63 -21.02
N SER A 76 13.39 -5.00 -19.82
CA SER A 76 11.95 -5.08 -19.53
C SER A 76 11.28 -3.71 -19.57
N ARG A 77 10.02 -3.67 -20.02
CA ARG A 77 9.20 -2.45 -20.01
C ARG A 77 8.97 -1.95 -18.57
N GLN A 78 8.90 -2.86 -17.61
CA GLN A 78 8.77 -2.55 -16.18
C GLN A 78 9.98 -1.76 -15.67
N ARG A 79 11.20 -2.22 -15.93
CA ARG A 79 12.42 -1.52 -15.49
C ARG A 79 12.56 -0.12 -16.09
N LYS A 80 12.15 0.07 -17.35
CA LYS A 80 12.13 1.41 -17.98
C LYS A 80 11.15 2.37 -17.31
N ARG A 81 10.04 1.87 -16.77
CA ARG A 81 9.07 2.67 -16.01
C ARG A 81 9.60 2.99 -14.61
N GLU A 82 10.12 1.99 -13.91
CA GLU A 82 10.64 2.13 -12.54
C GLU A 82 11.83 3.09 -12.46
N LYS A 83 12.71 3.13 -13.48
CA LYS A 83 13.81 4.11 -13.58
C LYS A 83 13.36 5.59 -13.61
N LYS A 84 12.09 5.84 -13.91
CA LYS A 84 11.49 7.17 -13.93
C LYS A 84 10.66 7.47 -12.67
N MET A 85 10.55 6.51 -11.76
CA MET A 85 9.79 6.66 -10.54
C MET A 85 10.67 7.27 -9.45
N ALA A 86 10.10 8.21 -8.72
CA ALA A 86 10.59 8.62 -7.41
C ALA A 86 9.82 7.82 -6.36
N VAL A 87 10.52 7.35 -5.32
CA VAL A 87 9.86 6.75 -4.15
C VAL A 87 10.33 7.42 -2.88
N VAL A 88 9.42 7.44 -1.92
CA VAL A 88 9.72 7.81 -0.55
C VAL A 88 9.96 6.53 0.22
N PHE A 89 11.21 6.33 0.68
CA PHE A 89 11.51 5.29 1.65
C PHE A 89 11.37 5.88 3.05
N ALA A 90 10.20 5.66 3.66
CA ALA A 90 9.88 6.21 4.97
C ALA A 90 10.48 5.36 6.09
N GLY A 91 11.21 6.03 6.99
CA GLY A 91 11.80 5.45 8.19
C GLY A 91 12.32 6.55 9.11
N SER A 92 12.49 6.28 10.41
CA SER A 92 13.03 7.27 11.34
C SER A 92 14.55 7.39 11.25
N PHE A 93 15.24 6.39 10.68
CA PHE A 93 16.70 6.33 10.51
C PHE A 93 17.48 6.78 11.76
N ASN A 94 17.05 6.36 12.96
CA ASN A 94 17.54 6.92 14.22
C ASN A 94 18.09 5.85 15.19
N PRO A 95 19.28 5.28 14.94
CA PRO A 95 20.19 5.53 13.80
C PRO A 95 19.90 4.64 12.58
N PRO A 96 20.44 4.97 11.38
CA PRO A 96 20.45 4.04 10.26
C PRO A 96 21.26 2.78 10.62
N HIS A 97 20.88 1.64 10.04
CA HIS A 97 21.49 0.32 10.29
C HIS A 97 21.48 -0.52 9.01
N TRP A 98 22.14 -1.67 9.01
CA TRP A 98 22.29 -2.50 7.80
C TRP A 98 20.96 -2.85 7.12
N GLY A 99 19.93 -3.20 7.88
CA GLY A 99 18.57 -3.41 7.35
C GLY A 99 18.05 -2.25 6.48
N HIS A 100 18.24 -0.99 6.91
CA HIS A 100 17.87 0.18 6.10
C HIS A 100 18.71 0.29 4.83
N LEU A 101 20.02 0.05 4.92
CA LEU A 101 20.95 0.24 3.80
C LEU A 101 20.75 -0.79 2.70
N VAL A 102 20.44 -2.03 3.06
CA VAL A 102 20.16 -3.09 2.08
C VAL A 102 18.89 -2.78 1.29
N MET A 103 17.85 -2.26 1.97
CA MET A 103 16.63 -1.80 1.31
C MET A 103 16.90 -0.59 0.38
N ILE A 104 17.66 0.40 0.85
CA ILE A 104 18.05 1.56 0.03
C ILE A 104 18.86 1.11 -1.20
N ARG A 105 19.84 0.22 -1.01
CA ARG A 105 20.66 -0.32 -2.09
C ARG A 105 19.79 -0.97 -3.16
N TYR A 106 18.84 -1.81 -2.75
CA TYR A 106 17.88 -2.42 -3.66
C TYR A 106 17.06 -1.39 -4.44
N LEU A 107 16.53 -0.36 -3.76
CA LEU A 107 15.77 0.71 -4.42
C LEU A 107 16.62 1.47 -5.45
N VAL A 108 17.88 1.77 -5.10
CA VAL A 108 18.83 2.46 -5.99
C VAL A 108 19.18 1.58 -7.20
N GLU A 109 19.47 0.29 -7.01
CA GLU A 109 19.78 -0.65 -8.09
C GLU A 109 18.58 -0.87 -9.04
N ARG A 110 17.36 -0.78 -8.50
CA ARG A 110 16.11 -0.77 -9.28
C ARG A 110 15.96 0.50 -10.13
N GLY A 111 16.83 1.49 -9.92
CA GLY A 111 16.88 2.76 -10.62
C GLY A 111 15.86 3.76 -10.08
N ILE A 112 15.35 3.51 -8.88
CA ILE A 112 14.40 4.38 -8.23
C ILE A 112 15.17 5.50 -7.54
N ARG A 113 14.82 6.76 -7.84
CA ARG A 113 15.50 7.91 -7.26
C ARG A 113 15.10 8.06 -5.80
N THR A 114 16.11 8.19 -4.93
CA THR A 114 15.93 8.47 -3.51
C THR A 114 15.99 9.99 -3.26
N TRP A 115 15.23 10.42 -2.27
CA TRP A 115 15.01 11.75 -1.66
C TRP A 115 16.03 12.87 -1.97
N ASN A 116 17.35 12.60 -1.98
CA ASN A 116 18.41 13.62 -2.00
C ASN A 116 18.45 14.56 -3.24
N ALA A 117 17.62 14.34 -4.27
CA ALA A 117 17.62 15.14 -5.50
C ALA A 117 16.47 16.16 -5.62
N ASP A 118 15.38 16.06 -4.84
CA ASP A 118 14.08 16.68 -5.20
C ASP A 118 13.45 17.57 -4.10
N GLY A 119 14.25 18.36 -3.38
CA GLY A 119 13.83 19.24 -2.26
C GLY A 119 12.57 20.11 -2.46
N PRO A 120 12.30 20.68 -3.66
CA PRO A 120 11.06 21.44 -3.91
C PRO A 120 9.79 20.57 -4.02
N ASP A 121 9.90 19.36 -4.55
CA ASP A 121 8.79 18.41 -4.65
C ASP A 121 8.55 17.68 -3.32
N GLU A 122 9.57 17.62 -2.48
CA GLU A 122 9.54 17.18 -1.10
C GLU A 122 8.59 18.02 -0.22
N ARG A 123 8.65 19.35 -0.36
CA ARG A 123 7.73 20.25 0.35
C ARG A 123 6.29 20.08 -0.13
N LYS A 124 6.09 19.76 -1.42
CA LYS A 124 4.77 19.44 -1.97
C LYS A 124 4.25 18.10 -1.44
N LEU A 125 5.09 17.07 -1.31
CA LEU A 125 4.71 15.78 -0.73
C LEU A 125 4.40 15.87 0.77
N GLN A 126 5.12 16.70 1.52
CA GLN A 126 4.81 16.96 2.93
C GLN A 126 3.47 17.68 3.06
N ILE A 127 3.21 18.70 2.22
CA ILE A 127 1.90 19.35 2.13
C ILE A 127 0.82 18.34 1.70
N LEU A 128 1.11 17.42 0.77
CA LEU A 128 0.19 16.38 0.31
C LEU A 128 -0.07 15.31 1.38
N ASN A 129 0.90 14.98 2.23
CA ASN A 129 0.72 13.99 3.29
C ASN A 129 0.04 14.59 4.53
N THR A 130 0.30 15.87 4.82
CA THR A 130 -0.32 16.60 5.95
C THR A 130 -1.72 17.10 5.61
N TRP A 131 -1.94 17.59 4.38
CA TRP A 131 -3.19 18.20 3.96
C TRP A 131 -3.91 17.43 2.84
N GLY A 132 -3.23 16.56 2.09
CA GLY A 132 -3.85 15.82 0.98
C GLY A 132 -4.93 14.82 1.40
N PRO A 133 -4.88 14.12 2.55
CA PRO A 133 -6.05 13.37 3.01
C PRO A 133 -7.29 14.24 3.28
N LEU A 134 -7.08 15.51 3.64
CA LEU A 134 -8.14 16.47 3.97
C LEU A 134 -8.64 17.27 2.75
N LEU A 135 -7.73 17.65 1.84
CA LEU A 135 -8.00 18.50 0.67
C LEU A 135 -8.15 17.70 -0.64
N LEU A 136 -7.49 16.54 -0.72
CA LEU A 136 -7.51 15.61 -1.87
C LEU A 136 -8.04 14.23 -1.46
N GLY A 137 -8.62 14.08 -0.26
CA GLY A 137 -9.23 12.85 0.23
C GLY A 137 -10.24 12.18 -0.73
N PRO A 138 -10.98 12.93 -1.58
CA PRO A 138 -11.78 12.31 -2.64
C PRO A 138 -10.95 11.74 -3.81
N VAL A 139 -9.71 12.18 -3.99
CA VAL A 139 -8.83 11.88 -5.13
C VAL A 139 -7.61 11.07 -4.68
N TRP A 140 -7.91 9.85 -4.23
CA TRP A 140 -7.05 8.66 -4.30
C TRP A 140 -5.83 8.56 -3.35
N PRO A 141 -5.72 7.47 -2.56
CA PRO A 141 -4.55 7.25 -1.72
C PRO A 141 -3.30 7.02 -2.57
N LEU A 142 -2.18 7.60 -2.13
CA LEU A 142 -0.86 7.33 -2.69
C LEU A 142 -0.60 5.81 -2.69
N LYS A 143 0.05 5.33 -3.75
CA LYS A 143 0.39 3.90 -3.85
C LYS A 143 1.48 3.57 -2.83
N THR A 144 1.09 3.05 -1.68
CA THR A 144 2.00 2.50 -0.69
C THR A 144 2.37 1.08 -1.07
N VAL A 145 3.67 0.79 -1.09
CA VAL A 145 4.21 -0.56 -1.29
C VAL A 145 5.14 -0.84 -0.12
N PHE A 146 4.92 -1.98 0.53
CA PHE A 146 5.76 -2.44 1.61
C PHE A 146 6.86 -3.32 1.03
N LEU A 147 8.07 -3.15 1.55
CA LEU A 147 9.20 -3.99 1.20
C LEU A 147 9.50 -4.88 2.40
N GLU A 148 9.42 -6.20 2.22
CA GLU A 148 9.81 -7.14 3.26
C GLU A 148 11.31 -7.00 3.51
N GLY A 149 11.72 -6.90 4.78
CA GLY A 149 13.12 -6.78 5.15
C GLY A 149 13.90 -8.06 4.82
N ASP A 150 15.18 -7.90 4.49
CA ASP A 150 16.09 -9.03 4.34
C ASP A 150 16.10 -9.86 5.64
N PRO A 151 15.80 -11.18 5.59
CA PRO A 151 15.77 -12.05 6.75
C PRO A 151 17.05 -12.00 7.59
N GLN A 152 18.21 -11.73 6.99
CA GLN A 152 19.49 -11.60 7.70
C GLN A 152 19.49 -10.44 8.72
N TYR A 153 18.72 -9.38 8.46
CA TYR A 153 18.67 -8.19 9.30
C TYR A 153 17.32 -8.04 10.03
N ARG A 154 16.52 -9.11 10.09
CA ARG A 154 15.18 -9.09 10.72
C ARG A 154 15.21 -8.62 12.16
N ASP A 155 16.23 -9.03 12.90
CA ASP A 155 16.38 -8.72 14.33
C ASP A 155 17.14 -7.40 14.57
N VAL A 156 17.62 -6.75 13.50
CA VAL A 156 18.34 -5.48 13.58
C VAL A 156 17.35 -4.33 13.56
N SER A 157 17.29 -3.56 14.65
CA SER A 157 16.44 -2.37 14.74
C SER A 157 17.22 -1.18 15.30
N SER A 158 16.80 0.04 14.95
CA SER A 158 17.36 1.25 15.57
C SER A 158 17.18 1.30 17.09
N THR A 159 16.17 0.61 17.64
CA THR A 159 15.99 0.49 19.09
C THR A 159 17.06 -0.43 19.71
N LEU A 160 17.38 -1.55 19.06
CA LEU A 160 18.44 -2.45 19.49
C LEU A 160 19.79 -1.74 19.50
N VAL A 161 20.11 -1.01 18.43
CA VAL A 161 21.35 -0.21 18.33
C VAL A 161 21.44 0.80 19.47
N ARG A 162 20.34 1.50 19.77
CA ARG A 162 20.26 2.44 20.89
C ARG A 162 20.43 1.74 22.24
N SER A 163 19.82 0.57 22.44
CA SER A 163 19.98 -0.16 23.70
C SER A 163 21.43 -0.60 23.93
N ILE A 164 22.09 -1.10 22.88
CA ILE A 164 23.51 -1.47 22.92
C ILE A 164 24.36 -0.24 23.25
N CYS A 165 24.13 0.90 22.59
CA CYS A 165 24.82 2.16 22.90
C CYS A 165 24.56 2.65 24.33
N SER A 166 23.34 2.60 24.83
CA SER A 166 23.03 3.04 26.20
C SER A 166 23.66 2.15 27.28
N ASN A 167 23.86 0.86 26.99
CA ASN A 167 24.51 -0.08 27.90
C ASN A 167 26.03 0.11 27.96
N ARG A 168 26.64 0.82 26.99
CA ARG A 168 28.08 1.19 26.94
C ARG A 168 28.60 1.78 28.24
N ARG A 169 27.74 2.47 29.01
CA ARG A 169 28.13 3.11 30.28
C ARG A 169 28.70 2.11 31.30
N ARG A 170 28.39 0.82 31.19
CA ARG A 170 28.85 -0.21 32.13
C ARG A 170 30.16 -0.89 31.74
N GLU A 171 30.60 -0.81 30.47
CA GLU A 171 31.68 -1.63 29.92
C GLU A 171 32.69 -0.83 29.06
N LEU A 172 33.08 0.36 29.53
CA LEU A 172 34.15 1.13 28.88
C LEU A 172 35.46 0.31 28.86
N GLY A 173 35.83 -0.19 27.68
CA GLY A 173 37.09 -0.91 27.43
C GLY A 173 36.94 -2.33 26.88
N ASN A 174 35.72 -2.85 26.72
CA ASN A 174 35.49 -4.17 26.14
C ASN A 174 35.53 -4.12 24.60
N PRO A 175 36.54 -4.72 23.92
CA PRO A 175 36.63 -4.70 22.46
C PRO A 175 35.46 -5.42 21.76
N THR A 176 34.84 -6.39 22.45
CA THR A 176 33.69 -7.17 21.96
C THR A 176 32.48 -6.30 21.61
N TYR A 177 32.35 -5.14 22.28
CA TYR A 177 31.26 -4.19 22.05
C TYR A 177 31.29 -3.57 20.65
N LEU A 178 32.48 -3.16 20.18
CA LEU A 178 32.63 -2.55 18.86
C LEU A 178 32.36 -3.56 17.75
N GLU A 179 32.73 -4.83 17.98
CA GLU A 179 32.42 -5.93 17.09
C GLU A 179 30.90 -6.14 16.98
N GLU A 180 30.18 -6.20 18.12
CA GLU A 180 28.72 -6.32 18.13
C GLU A 180 28.03 -5.16 17.39
N LEU A 181 28.47 -3.93 17.62
CA LEU A 181 27.89 -2.76 16.97
C LEU A 181 28.20 -2.71 15.46
N SER A 182 29.39 -3.13 15.04
CA SER A 182 29.78 -3.19 13.63
C SER A 182 28.94 -4.18 12.80
N MET A 183 28.38 -5.21 13.46
CA MET A 183 27.44 -6.13 12.83
C MET A 183 26.07 -5.49 12.55
N LEU A 184 25.73 -4.38 13.23
CA LEU A 184 24.41 -3.74 13.15
C LEU A 184 24.43 -2.45 12.31
N VAL A 185 25.51 -1.69 12.36
CA VAL A 185 25.68 -0.44 11.60
C VAL A 185 27.01 -0.46 10.83
N PRO A 186 27.14 0.30 9.73
CA PRO A 186 28.41 0.38 9.01
C PRO A 186 29.54 0.89 9.89
N GLU A 187 30.72 0.30 9.75
CA GLU A 187 31.93 0.68 10.49
C GLU A 187 32.19 2.20 10.46
N SER A 188 32.01 2.81 9.29
CA SER A 188 32.19 4.26 9.09
C SER A 188 31.33 5.17 9.97
N VAL A 189 30.22 4.67 10.53
CA VAL A 189 29.31 5.44 11.39
C VAL A 189 29.27 4.92 12.81
N VAL A 190 30.02 3.84 13.14
CA VAL A 190 30.02 3.23 14.47
C VAL A 190 30.34 4.29 15.52
N GLU A 191 31.49 4.96 15.43
CA GLU A 191 31.92 5.96 16.42
C GLU A 191 30.89 7.08 16.59
N MET A 192 30.34 7.60 15.48
CA MET A 192 29.33 8.66 15.51
C MET A 192 28.03 8.21 16.21
N VAL A 193 27.57 7.00 15.91
CA VAL A 193 26.40 6.40 16.57
C VAL A 193 26.70 6.19 18.05
N THR A 194 27.87 5.66 18.37
CA THR A 194 28.28 5.42 19.75
C THR A 194 28.35 6.72 20.56
N ASP A 195 28.79 7.83 19.96
CA ASP A 195 28.88 9.13 20.62
C ASP A 195 27.53 9.85 20.76
N ALA A 196 26.62 9.64 19.81
CA ALA A 196 25.28 10.20 19.83
C ALA A 196 24.36 9.51 20.86
N TYR A 197 24.43 8.18 20.95
CA TYR A 197 23.50 7.38 21.76
C TYR A 197 24.13 6.74 23.00
N GLY A 198 25.43 6.88 23.20
CA GLY A 198 26.14 6.34 24.36
C GLY A 198 26.12 7.24 25.61
N ARG A 199 25.30 8.31 25.61
CA ARG A 199 25.21 9.29 26.70
C ARG A 199 24.12 8.95 27.72
#